data_AF-A0A1D3L6U6-F1
#
_entry.id   AF-A0A1D3L6U6-F1
#
_cell.length_a   1.000
_cell.length_b   1.000
_cell.length_c   1.000
_cell.angle_alpha   90.00
_cell.angle_beta   90.00
_cell.angle_gamma   90.00
#
_symmetry.space_group_name_H-M   'P 1'
#
loop_
_entity.id
_entity.type
_entity.pdbx_description
1 polymer ?
#
loop_
_entity_poly.entity_id
_entity_poly.type
_entity_poly.pdbx_seq_one_letter_code
_entity_poly.pdbx_strand_id
1 'polypeptide(L)'
;MTNSSDNIEKYREFVTINSYFGEEKEQNETITLKYKEEIHKYCHYENISEKGNCNNEYFKMTSSGVIYLLENLKKYGLDDDKLADYAILWLSYKLKLKENNTVKKLRDFYNSYIGKNEYYNNKINGNDGPTYKEIIDKKKDLMDMNISEIFKLEAPFNILYFLYYEISDKHPDCEKNLSIANNFAKEFEKLNNDSNNKENSLYTQILSTLSNDYKNLKKKCPQFQSISEIKRSQSSAENSVKVSEQPTVLIPEATPSSSSILNTVIPVLSTFSVISLFLGVSYKYSLFGFGKRSQKRYLRENIKK
;
A
#
# COMPACT_ATOMS: atom_id res chain seq x y z
N MET A 1 17.28 -12.72 2.79
CA MET A 1 15.88 -12.98 2.41
C MET A 1 15.05 -12.80 3.67
N THR A 2 14.01 -11.96 3.67
CA THR A 2 13.08 -11.89 4.81
C THR A 2 12.20 -13.13 4.83
N ASN A 3 11.95 -13.68 6.03
CA ASN A 3 11.13 -14.85 6.19
C ASN A 3 9.66 -14.54 5.91
N SER A 4 8.89 -15.58 5.60
CA SER A 4 7.45 -15.42 5.38
C SER A 4 6.69 -15.06 6.68
N SER A 5 7.29 -15.23 7.87
CA SER A 5 6.72 -14.74 9.15
C SER A 5 6.80 -13.22 9.24
N ASP A 6 8.00 -12.66 9.02
CA ASP A 6 8.31 -11.23 9.11
C ASP A 6 7.34 -10.38 8.28
N ASN A 7 6.99 -10.86 7.08
CA ASN A 7 6.03 -10.17 6.22
C ASN A 7 4.58 -10.24 6.75
N ILE A 8 4.16 -11.31 7.44
CA ILE A 8 2.83 -11.33 8.09
C ILE A 8 2.78 -10.35 9.25
N GLU A 9 3.83 -10.31 10.07
CA GLU A 9 3.88 -9.45 11.24
C GLU A 9 3.93 -7.97 10.84
N LYS A 10 4.79 -7.61 9.88
CA LYS A 10 4.79 -6.31 9.18
C LYS A 10 3.38 -5.88 8.75
N TYR A 11 2.60 -6.76 8.12
CA TYR A 11 1.26 -6.40 7.65
C TYR A 11 0.23 -6.22 8.78
N ARG A 12 0.49 -6.72 10.01
CA ARG A 12 -0.37 -6.42 11.17
C ARG A 12 -0.30 -4.95 11.56
N GLU A 13 0.82 -4.26 11.34
CA GLU A 13 0.94 -2.82 11.64
C GLU A 13 -0.07 -1.98 10.85
N PHE A 14 -0.30 -2.31 9.57
CA PHE A 14 -1.35 -1.64 8.78
C PHE A 14 -2.75 -1.90 9.36
N VAL A 15 -3.00 -3.08 9.94
CA VAL A 15 -4.31 -3.42 10.55
C VAL A 15 -4.49 -2.60 11.84
N THR A 16 -3.45 -2.59 12.67
CA THR A 16 -3.34 -1.82 13.90
C THR A 16 -3.62 -0.34 13.65
N ILE A 17 -2.82 0.30 12.79
CA ILE A 17 -2.95 1.73 12.51
C ILE A 17 -4.23 2.09 11.77
N ASN A 18 -4.79 1.21 10.93
CA ASN A 18 -6.07 1.49 10.30
C ASN A 18 -7.22 1.50 11.32
N SER A 19 -7.11 0.74 12.41
CA SER A 19 -8.04 0.79 13.55
C SER A 19 -7.82 1.99 14.49
N TYR A 20 -6.77 2.79 14.27
CA TYR A 20 -6.38 3.86 15.18
C TYR A 20 -7.01 5.21 14.89
N PHE A 21 -7.52 5.46 13.68
CA PHE A 21 -8.44 6.57 13.42
C PHE A 21 -9.37 6.32 12.24
N GLY A 22 -10.55 6.91 12.32
CA GLY A 22 -11.57 6.90 11.30
C GLY A 22 -12.64 7.95 11.60
N GLU A 23 -13.40 8.31 10.57
CA GLU A 23 -14.60 9.15 10.73
C GLU A 23 -15.82 8.25 10.92
N GLU A 24 -16.65 8.59 11.90
CA GLU A 24 -17.92 7.92 12.18
C GLU A 24 -19.06 8.92 11.99
N LYS A 25 -20.13 8.49 11.31
CA LYS A 25 -21.36 9.28 11.21
C LYS A 25 -22.23 8.98 12.42
N GLU A 26 -22.46 9.98 13.26
CA GLU A 26 -23.31 9.89 14.44
C GLU A 26 -24.81 9.93 14.05
N GLN A 27 -25.70 9.61 15.00
CA GLN A 27 -27.15 9.50 14.76
C GLN A 27 -27.78 10.81 14.29
N ASN A 28 -27.17 11.95 14.62
CA ASN A 28 -27.55 13.30 14.21
C ASN A 28 -26.91 13.74 12.87
N GLU A 29 -26.38 12.78 12.10
CA GLU A 29 -25.63 12.97 10.86
C GLU A 29 -24.28 13.72 10.96
N THR A 30 -23.83 14.09 12.16
CA THR A 30 -22.52 14.71 12.37
C THR A 30 -21.42 13.69 12.10
N ILE A 31 -20.35 14.12 11.42
CA ILE A 31 -19.16 13.31 11.18
C ILE A 31 -18.14 13.63 12.27
N THR A 32 -17.85 12.65 13.14
CA THR A 32 -16.88 12.78 14.22
C THR A 32 -15.63 11.96 13.91
N LEU A 33 -14.45 12.57 14.01
CA LEU A 33 -13.18 11.86 13.93
C LEU A 33 -12.91 11.14 15.25
N LYS A 34 -12.90 9.80 15.24
CA LYS A 34 -12.39 9.01 16.36
C LYS A 34 -10.91 8.71 16.12
N TYR A 35 -10.11 8.73 17.19
CA TYR A 35 -8.70 8.37 17.15
C TYR A 35 -8.25 7.73 18.48
N LYS A 36 -7.08 7.08 18.48
CA LYS A 36 -6.43 6.57 19.70
C LYS A 36 -5.15 7.34 20.03
N GLU A 37 -4.76 7.30 21.31
CA GLU A 37 -3.62 8.03 21.86
C GLU A 37 -2.29 7.67 21.18
N GLU A 38 -2.11 6.41 20.76
CA GLU A 38 -0.84 5.92 20.22
C GLU A 38 -0.38 6.66 18.95
N ILE A 39 -1.33 7.14 18.13
CA ILE A 39 -1.05 8.01 16.97
C ILE A 39 -1.20 9.49 17.30
N HIS A 40 -2.10 9.82 18.23
CA HIS A 40 -2.41 11.20 18.59
C HIS A 40 -1.19 11.92 19.19
N LYS A 41 -0.32 11.20 19.91
CA LYS A 41 0.94 11.75 20.43
C LYS A 41 1.89 12.30 19.34
N TYR A 42 1.77 11.86 18.08
CA TYR A 42 2.53 12.41 16.94
C TYR A 42 1.83 13.59 16.26
N CYS A 43 0.65 13.99 16.73
CA CYS A 43 -0.02 15.17 16.20
C CYS A 43 0.48 16.44 16.89
N HIS A 44 1.38 17.15 16.21
CA HIS A 44 1.96 18.38 16.71
C HIS A 44 2.29 19.29 15.51
N TYR A 45 1.74 20.49 15.51
CA TYR A 45 1.77 21.47 14.43
C TYR A 45 1.79 22.88 15.02
N GLU A 46 2.74 23.72 14.63
CA GLU A 46 2.75 25.20 14.77
C GLU A 46 2.23 25.76 16.12
N ASN A 47 3.13 25.95 17.09
CA ASN A 47 2.96 26.82 18.28
C ASN A 47 1.78 26.54 19.24
N ILE A 48 1.10 25.40 19.11
CA ILE A 48 0.17 24.93 20.15
C ILE A 48 1.00 24.30 21.27
N SER A 49 0.98 24.87 22.47
CA SER A 49 1.81 24.42 23.62
C SER A 49 1.54 23.00 24.11
N GLU A 50 0.48 22.35 23.62
CA GLU A 50 0.05 21.02 24.03
C GLU A 50 0.28 20.00 22.90
N LYS A 51 1.10 18.99 23.19
CA LYS A 51 1.31 17.83 22.30
C LYS A 51 -0.01 17.07 22.14
N GLY A 52 -0.29 16.60 20.94
CA GLY A 52 -1.53 15.90 20.65
C GLY A 52 -2.70 16.86 20.42
N ASN A 53 -2.50 17.93 19.63
CA ASN A 53 -3.63 18.70 19.12
C ASN A 53 -3.72 18.68 17.60
N CYS A 54 -4.66 17.88 17.10
CA CYS A 54 -5.04 17.79 15.69
C CYS A 54 -6.28 18.60 15.33
N ASN A 55 -6.95 19.25 16.29
CA ASN A 55 -8.25 19.91 16.13
C ASN A 55 -9.28 19.04 15.36
N ASN A 56 -9.26 17.71 15.60
CA ASN A 56 -10.07 16.71 14.89
C ASN A 56 -9.90 16.70 13.36
N GLU A 57 -8.76 17.14 12.82
CA GLU A 57 -8.50 17.18 11.37
C GLU A 57 -7.93 15.85 10.83
N TYR A 58 -8.68 15.20 9.93
CA TYR A 58 -8.34 13.90 9.34
C TYR A 58 -6.94 13.85 8.71
N PHE A 59 -6.54 14.90 8.00
CA PHE A 59 -5.26 14.93 7.29
C PHE A 59 -4.06 15.13 8.23
N LYS A 60 -4.22 15.90 9.31
CA LYS A 60 -3.20 15.97 10.37
C LYS A 60 -3.05 14.62 11.09
N MET A 61 -4.15 13.91 11.35
CA MET A 61 -4.09 12.54 11.88
C MET A 61 -3.48 11.54 10.88
N THR A 62 -3.73 11.71 9.58
CA THR A 62 -3.11 10.88 8.52
C THR A 62 -1.60 11.08 8.49
N SER A 63 -1.12 12.33 8.51
CA SER A 63 0.32 12.64 8.61
C SER A 63 0.95 12.11 9.90
N SER A 64 0.28 12.26 11.05
CA SER A 64 0.71 11.65 12.33
C SER A 64 0.79 10.12 12.24
N GLY A 65 -0.11 9.50 11.48
CA GLY A 65 -0.08 8.07 11.19
C GLY A 65 1.08 7.65 10.28
N VAL A 66 1.53 8.47 9.33
CA VAL A 66 2.76 8.17 8.56
C VAL A 66 3.97 8.06 9.50
N ILE A 67 4.07 8.97 10.47
CA ILE A 67 5.16 8.99 11.46
C ILE A 67 5.10 7.74 12.35
N TYR A 68 3.92 7.43 12.93
CA TYR A 68 3.70 6.18 13.67
C TYR A 68 4.08 4.94 12.85
N LEU A 69 3.64 4.88 11.59
CA LEU A 69 3.84 3.73 10.72
C LEU A 69 5.32 3.49 10.46
N LEU A 70 6.08 4.54 10.14
CA LEU A 70 7.52 4.47 9.90
C LEU A 70 8.27 3.98 11.15
N GLU A 71 7.94 4.49 12.34
CA GLU A 71 8.56 4.07 13.60
C GLU A 71 8.30 2.58 13.90
N ASN A 72 7.07 2.10 13.72
CA ASN A 72 6.72 0.71 14.01
C ASN A 72 7.23 -0.26 12.95
N LEU A 73 7.18 0.11 11.67
CA LEU A 73 7.75 -0.70 10.59
C LEU A 73 9.29 -0.81 10.68
N LYS A 74 10.00 0.20 11.19
CA LYS A 74 11.47 0.13 11.37
C LYS A 74 11.91 -1.01 12.30
N LYS A 75 11.07 -1.39 13.27
CA LYS A 75 11.31 -2.48 14.23
C LYS A 75 11.48 -3.85 13.55
N TYR A 76 10.97 -4.02 12.34
CA TYR A 76 11.11 -5.24 11.52
C TYR A 76 12.39 -5.27 10.66
N GLY A 77 13.36 -4.37 10.91
CA GLY A 77 14.64 -4.34 10.20
C GLY A 77 14.52 -3.94 8.73
N LEU A 78 13.48 -3.19 8.37
CA LEU A 78 13.28 -2.72 6.99
C LEU A 78 14.29 -1.63 6.63
N ASP A 79 14.77 -1.71 5.39
CA ASP A 79 15.49 -0.64 4.72
C ASP A 79 14.57 0.59 4.48
N ASP A 80 15.19 1.76 4.38
CA ASP A 80 14.46 3.04 4.35
C ASP A 80 13.67 3.22 3.03
N ASP A 81 14.11 2.62 1.93
CA ASP A 81 13.39 2.68 0.66
C ASP A 81 12.08 1.89 0.70
N LYS A 82 12.06 0.72 1.34
CA LYS A 82 10.83 -0.03 1.61
C LYS A 82 9.93 0.67 2.64
N LEU A 83 10.50 1.28 3.67
CA LEU A 83 9.71 2.05 4.64
C LEU A 83 8.96 3.19 3.95
N ALA A 84 9.63 3.88 3.03
CA ALA A 84 9.03 4.91 2.22
C ALA A 84 7.99 4.35 1.23
N ASP A 85 8.23 3.19 0.59
CA ASP A 85 7.20 2.51 -0.22
C ASP A 85 5.92 2.23 0.60
N TYR A 86 6.05 1.64 1.79
CA TYR A 86 4.90 1.34 2.64
C TYR A 86 4.18 2.58 3.15
N ALA A 87 4.91 3.67 3.41
CA ALA A 87 4.31 4.96 3.75
C ALA A 87 3.44 5.49 2.59
N ILE A 88 3.93 5.44 1.35
CA ILE A 88 3.15 5.87 0.16
C ILE A 88 1.95 4.95 -0.08
N LEU A 89 2.11 3.63 0.06
CA LEU A 89 1.03 2.66 -0.08
C LEU A 89 -0.10 2.91 0.93
N TRP A 90 0.23 3.06 2.21
CA TRP A 90 -0.76 3.35 3.25
C TRP A 90 -1.39 4.74 3.09
N LEU A 91 -0.61 5.74 2.68
CA LEU A 91 -1.09 7.07 2.39
C LEU A 91 -2.08 7.09 1.21
N SER A 92 -1.80 6.34 0.13
CA SER A 92 -2.69 6.23 -1.03
C SER A 92 -4.09 5.75 -0.63
N TYR A 93 -4.16 4.80 0.30
CA TYR A 93 -5.41 4.31 0.87
C TYR A 93 -6.13 5.36 1.72
N LYS A 94 -5.45 5.96 2.71
CA LYS A 94 -6.09 6.95 3.60
C LYS A 94 -6.55 8.20 2.83
N LEU A 95 -5.78 8.67 1.85
CA LEU A 95 -6.18 9.80 1.01
C LEU A 95 -7.32 9.44 0.04
N LYS A 96 -7.42 8.19 -0.43
CA LYS A 96 -8.56 7.75 -1.26
C LYS A 96 -9.85 7.64 -0.45
N LEU A 97 -9.78 7.23 0.82
CA LEU A 97 -10.95 7.21 1.72
C LEU A 97 -11.53 8.61 1.97
N LYS A 98 -10.67 9.63 2.11
CA LYS A 98 -11.05 11.03 2.32
C LYS A 98 -10.77 11.87 1.06
N GLU A 99 -11.01 11.29 -0.10
CA GLU A 99 -10.79 11.97 -1.39
C GLU A 99 -11.61 13.27 -1.43
N ASN A 100 -10.93 14.38 -1.71
CA ASN A 100 -11.56 15.68 -1.90
C ASN A 100 -10.87 16.45 -3.02
N ASN A 101 -11.56 17.46 -3.53
CA ASN A 101 -11.10 18.22 -4.71
C ASN A 101 -9.97 19.23 -4.40
N THR A 102 -9.51 19.29 -3.14
CA THR A 102 -8.55 20.29 -2.66
C THR A 102 -7.10 19.84 -2.84
N VAL A 103 -6.80 18.57 -2.54
CA VAL A 103 -5.48 17.96 -2.75
C VAL A 103 -5.39 17.49 -4.21
N LYS A 104 -4.60 18.16 -5.04
CA LYS A 104 -4.47 17.79 -6.48
C LYS A 104 -3.22 16.96 -6.74
N LYS A 105 -2.13 17.26 -6.04
CA LYS A 105 -0.85 16.55 -6.10
C LYS A 105 -0.45 16.01 -4.73
N LEU A 106 0.41 14.99 -4.73
CA LEU A 106 1.00 14.46 -3.50
C LEU A 106 1.79 15.54 -2.73
N ARG A 107 2.47 16.44 -3.44
CA ARG A 107 3.16 17.63 -2.89
C ARG A 107 2.24 18.52 -2.06
N ASP A 108 0.97 18.69 -2.46
CA ASP A 108 0.04 19.58 -1.76
C ASP A 108 -0.26 19.04 -0.36
N PHE A 109 -0.50 17.73 -0.26
CA PHE A 109 -0.64 17.04 1.03
C PHE A 109 0.66 17.09 1.83
N TYR A 110 1.80 16.82 1.18
CA TYR A 110 3.11 16.82 1.84
C TYR A 110 3.43 18.16 2.51
N ASN A 111 3.34 19.25 1.76
CA ASN A 111 3.66 20.60 2.23
C ASN A 111 2.64 21.11 3.26
N SER A 112 1.39 20.66 3.20
CA SER A 112 0.33 21.09 4.14
C SER A 112 0.32 20.29 5.44
N TYR A 113 0.74 19.02 5.41
CA TYR A 113 0.53 18.09 6.53
C TYR A 113 1.77 17.32 6.97
N ILE A 114 2.60 16.79 6.07
CA ILE A 114 3.77 15.99 6.49
C ILE A 114 4.92 16.92 6.88
N GLY A 115 5.33 17.82 5.98
CA GLY A 115 6.44 18.75 6.21
C GLY A 115 6.18 19.81 7.28
N LYS A 116 4.92 19.99 7.72
CA LYS A 116 4.50 20.87 8.82
C LYS A 116 4.36 20.15 10.18
N ASN A 117 4.45 18.83 10.23
CA ASN A 117 4.39 18.11 11.49
C ASN A 117 5.73 18.24 12.22
N GLU A 118 5.71 18.68 13.49
CA GLU A 118 6.93 18.92 14.27
C GLU A 118 7.78 17.66 14.45
N TYR A 119 7.20 16.46 14.36
CA TYR A 119 7.94 15.19 14.39
C TYR A 119 8.68 14.87 13.09
N TYR A 120 8.41 15.54 11.97
CA TYR A 120 8.97 15.23 10.65
C TYR A 120 10.51 15.26 10.61
N ASN A 121 11.15 16.15 11.36
CA ASN A 121 12.61 16.23 11.46
C ASN A 121 13.21 15.37 12.59
N ASN A 122 12.39 14.67 13.38
CA ASN A 122 12.88 13.80 14.45
C ASN A 122 13.45 12.49 13.89
N LYS A 123 14.37 11.88 14.62
CA LYS A 123 15.00 10.59 14.28
C LYS A 123 14.17 9.41 14.77
N ILE A 124 14.11 8.36 13.96
CA ILE A 124 13.51 7.07 14.35
C ILE A 124 14.46 6.33 15.30
N ASN A 125 13.93 5.79 16.40
CA ASN A 125 14.69 5.00 17.38
C ASN A 125 15.88 5.72 18.07
N GLY A 126 15.87 7.05 18.14
CA GLY A 126 16.89 7.82 18.88
C GLY A 126 18.01 8.37 18.00
N ASN A 127 19.18 8.65 18.59
CA ASN A 127 20.20 9.51 17.97
C ASN A 127 20.87 8.97 16.71
N ASP A 128 20.87 7.66 16.46
CA ASP A 128 21.62 7.04 15.36
C ASP A 128 20.75 6.63 14.16
N GLY A 129 19.42 6.76 14.27
CA GLY A 129 18.51 6.45 13.18
C GLY A 129 18.29 7.62 12.20
N PRO A 130 17.77 7.33 10.99
CA PRO A 130 17.37 8.36 10.04
C PRO A 130 16.19 9.17 10.58
N THR A 131 16.07 10.40 10.10
CA THR A 131 14.88 11.23 10.30
C THR A 131 13.69 10.73 9.48
N TYR A 132 12.46 10.99 9.93
CA TYR A 132 11.27 10.71 9.11
C TYR A 132 11.36 11.44 7.75
N LYS A 133 11.88 12.67 7.75
CA LYS A 133 12.26 13.43 6.56
C LYS A 133 13.16 12.67 5.59
N GLU A 134 14.29 12.13 6.06
CA GLU A 134 15.22 11.37 5.19
C GLU A 134 14.59 10.13 4.57
N ILE A 135 13.67 9.47 5.29
CA ILE A 135 12.92 8.34 4.73
C ILE A 135 11.92 8.81 3.68
N ILE A 136 11.08 9.81 3.97
CA ILE A 136 10.00 10.18 3.04
C ILE A 136 10.54 10.94 1.81
N ASP A 137 11.60 11.72 1.96
CA ASP A 137 12.27 12.39 0.83
C ASP A 137 12.91 11.40 -0.17
N LYS A 138 13.14 10.11 0.19
CA LYS A 138 13.50 9.06 -0.79
C LYS A 138 12.43 8.85 -1.86
N LYS A 139 11.19 9.29 -1.62
CA LYS A 139 10.09 9.20 -2.60
C LYS A 139 9.68 10.56 -3.17
N LYS A 140 10.57 11.57 -3.07
CA LYS A 140 10.31 12.95 -3.48
C LYS A 140 9.91 13.13 -4.95
N ASP A 141 10.37 12.30 -5.87
CA ASP A 141 9.98 12.43 -7.29
C ASP A 141 8.51 12.01 -7.54
N LEU A 142 7.86 11.35 -6.57
CA LEU A 142 6.40 11.12 -6.61
C LEU A 142 5.60 12.36 -6.19
N MET A 143 6.22 13.39 -5.58
CA MET A 143 5.48 14.54 -5.06
C MET A 143 4.79 15.33 -6.17
N ASP A 144 5.36 15.38 -7.37
CA ASP A 144 4.77 16.07 -8.53
C ASP A 144 3.64 15.30 -9.22
N MET A 145 3.44 14.03 -8.85
CA MET A 145 2.39 13.16 -9.35
C MET A 145 1.01 13.65 -8.87
N ASN A 146 0.03 13.61 -9.78
CA ASN A 146 -1.36 13.88 -9.44
C ASN A 146 -1.86 12.81 -8.46
N ILE A 147 -2.69 13.21 -7.49
CA ILE A 147 -3.15 12.27 -6.46
C ILE A 147 -4.01 11.13 -7.04
N SER A 148 -4.66 11.37 -8.19
CA SER A 148 -5.39 10.36 -8.97
C SER A 148 -4.53 9.15 -9.36
N GLU A 149 -3.25 9.36 -9.63
CA GLU A 149 -2.32 8.31 -10.03
C GLU A 149 -1.83 7.51 -8.81
N ILE A 150 -1.60 8.22 -7.70
CA ILE A 150 -1.29 7.61 -6.40
C ILE A 150 -2.47 6.74 -5.92
N PHE A 151 -3.72 7.18 -6.12
CA PHE A 151 -4.92 6.39 -5.78
C PHE A 151 -5.02 5.06 -6.52
N LYS A 152 -4.37 4.87 -7.67
CA LYS A 152 -4.36 3.57 -8.36
C LYS A 152 -3.67 2.47 -7.52
N LEU A 153 -2.77 2.85 -6.61
CA LEU A 153 -2.09 1.93 -5.69
C LEU A 153 -3.01 1.37 -4.58
N GLU A 154 -4.11 2.06 -4.27
CA GLU A 154 -4.98 1.75 -3.13
C GLU A 154 -5.60 0.35 -3.24
N ALA A 155 -6.25 0.02 -4.37
CA ALA A 155 -6.97 -1.24 -4.49
C ALA A 155 -6.03 -2.48 -4.42
N PRO A 156 -4.91 -2.56 -5.16
CA PRO A 156 -3.92 -3.63 -4.99
C PRO A 156 -3.36 -3.71 -3.56
N PHE A 157 -3.01 -2.57 -2.95
CA PHE A 157 -2.50 -2.54 -1.59
C PHE A 157 -3.52 -3.09 -0.58
N ASN A 158 -4.78 -2.66 -0.68
CA ASN A 158 -5.85 -3.08 0.20
C ASN A 158 -6.20 -4.56 0.02
N ILE A 159 -6.26 -5.07 -1.21
CA ILE A 159 -6.48 -6.50 -1.44
C ILE A 159 -5.32 -7.32 -0.83
N LEU A 160 -4.07 -6.88 -1.01
CA LEU A 160 -2.91 -7.54 -0.43
C LEU A 160 -2.95 -7.54 1.10
N TYR A 161 -3.28 -6.38 1.69
CA TYR A 161 -3.53 -6.20 3.12
C TYR A 161 -4.64 -7.12 3.66
N PHE A 162 -5.76 -7.27 2.94
CA PHE A 162 -6.83 -8.22 3.30
C PHE A 162 -6.31 -9.66 3.37
N LEU A 163 -5.60 -10.07 2.33
CA LEU A 163 -5.09 -11.43 2.22
C LEU A 163 -4.10 -11.71 3.35
N TYR A 164 -3.16 -10.81 3.62
CA TYR A 164 -2.24 -10.92 4.76
C TYR A 164 -2.98 -11.05 6.10
N TYR A 165 -4.12 -10.37 6.29
CA TYR A 165 -4.93 -10.46 7.51
C TYR A 165 -5.61 -11.82 7.66
N GLU A 166 -6.37 -12.28 6.65
CA GLU A 166 -7.09 -13.56 6.70
C GLU A 166 -6.15 -14.77 6.65
N ILE A 167 -5.03 -14.70 5.92
CA ILE A 167 -4.02 -15.79 5.85
C ILE A 167 -2.96 -15.73 6.96
N SER A 168 -3.21 -14.95 8.03
CA SER A 168 -2.29 -14.78 9.16
C SER A 168 -2.23 -15.96 10.16
N ASP A 169 -3.03 -17.01 9.93
CA ASP A 169 -3.05 -18.25 10.71
C ASP A 169 -1.99 -19.26 10.22
N LYS A 170 -1.57 -20.19 11.10
CA LYS A 170 -0.57 -21.24 10.79
C LYS A 170 -1.01 -22.20 9.67
N HIS A 171 -2.32 -22.38 9.50
CA HIS A 171 -2.94 -23.13 8.41
C HIS A 171 -4.00 -22.22 7.77
N PRO A 172 -3.62 -21.40 6.78
CA PRO A 172 -4.55 -20.46 6.16
C PRO A 172 -5.56 -21.16 5.26
N ASP A 173 -6.81 -20.70 5.32
CA ASP A 173 -7.85 -21.09 4.37
C ASP A 173 -7.64 -20.32 3.05
N CYS A 174 -6.74 -20.85 2.23
CA CYS A 174 -6.39 -20.28 0.94
C CYS A 174 -7.51 -20.43 -0.11
N GLU A 175 -8.35 -21.46 -0.02
CA GLU A 175 -9.43 -21.70 -0.98
C GLU A 175 -10.49 -20.59 -0.89
N LYS A 176 -10.93 -20.27 0.33
CA LYS A 176 -11.87 -19.18 0.59
C LYS A 176 -11.38 -17.80 0.12
N ASN A 177 -10.06 -17.61 0.05
CA ASN A 177 -9.43 -16.35 -0.34
C ASN A 177 -9.03 -16.30 -1.83
N LEU A 178 -9.23 -17.38 -2.59
CA LEU A 178 -8.79 -17.49 -3.99
C LEU A 178 -9.38 -16.41 -4.90
N SER A 179 -10.67 -16.11 -4.79
CA SER A 179 -11.34 -15.05 -5.57
C SER A 179 -10.71 -13.66 -5.31
N ILE A 180 -10.34 -13.40 -4.06
CA ILE A 180 -9.71 -12.14 -3.64
C ILE A 180 -8.27 -12.04 -4.18
N ALA A 181 -7.51 -13.14 -4.13
CA ALA A 181 -6.18 -13.21 -4.74
C ALA A 181 -6.20 -13.05 -6.27
N ASN A 182 -7.22 -13.58 -6.95
CA ASN A 182 -7.40 -13.37 -8.39
C ASN A 182 -7.77 -11.91 -8.71
N ASN A 183 -8.50 -11.22 -7.83
CA ASN A 183 -8.74 -9.79 -7.98
C ASN A 183 -7.45 -8.96 -7.77
N PHE A 184 -6.56 -9.34 -6.83
CA PHE A 184 -5.23 -8.72 -6.76
C PHE A 184 -4.50 -8.82 -8.09
N ALA A 185 -4.48 -10.00 -8.71
CA ALA A 185 -3.76 -10.20 -9.97
C ALA A 185 -4.29 -9.30 -11.10
N LYS A 186 -5.61 -9.10 -11.19
CA LYS A 186 -6.25 -8.20 -12.16
C LYS A 186 -5.91 -6.73 -11.91
N GLU A 187 -6.00 -6.25 -10.66
CA GLU A 187 -5.68 -4.85 -10.35
C GLU A 187 -4.16 -4.58 -10.49
N PHE A 188 -3.32 -5.55 -10.15
CA PHE A 188 -1.87 -5.48 -10.38
C PHE A 188 -1.52 -5.43 -11.87
N GLU A 189 -2.23 -6.18 -12.73
CA GLU A 189 -2.03 -6.13 -14.18
C GLU A 189 -2.39 -4.75 -14.76
N LYS A 190 -3.44 -4.08 -14.27
CA LYS A 190 -3.74 -2.69 -14.64
C LYS A 190 -2.59 -1.76 -14.29
N LEU A 191 -2.05 -1.85 -13.06
CA LEU A 191 -0.88 -1.07 -12.64
C LEU A 191 0.36 -1.35 -13.49
N ASN A 192 0.62 -2.61 -13.82
CA ASN A 192 1.77 -3.03 -14.62
C ASN A 192 1.69 -2.49 -16.07
N ASN A 193 0.49 -2.21 -16.56
CA ASN A 193 0.22 -1.60 -17.86
C ASN A 193 0.08 -0.07 -17.81
N ASP A 194 0.20 0.55 -16.63
CA ASP A 194 0.03 1.99 -16.45
C ASP A 194 1.23 2.79 -16.98
N SER A 195 1.00 3.98 -17.54
CA SER A 195 2.05 4.81 -18.14
C SER A 195 3.04 5.39 -17.12
N ASN A 196 2.75 5.33 -15.81
CA ASN A 196 3.68 5.67 -14.74
C ASN A 196 4.66 4.52 -14.41
N ASN A 197 4.37 3.28 -14.84
CA ASN A 197 5.25 2.10 -14.71
C ASN A 197 6.41 2.17 -15.72
N LYS A 198 7.24 3.20 -15.60
CA LYS A 198 8.46 3.42 -16.40
C LYS A 198 9.63 2.71 -15.75
N GLU A 199 10.55 2.18 -16.55
CA GLU A 199 11.75 1.51 -16.03
C GLU A 199 12.49 2.41 -15.02
N ASN A 200 12.90 1.82 -13.90
CA ASN A 200 13.60 2.46 -12.78
C ASN A 200 12.86 3.62 -12.08
N SER A 201 11.58 3.88 -12.38
CA SER A 201 10.79 4.89 -11.67
C SER A 201 10.48 4.47 -10.22
N LEU A 202 10.26 5.46 -9.34
CA LEU A 202 9.80 5.20 -7.97
C LEU A 202 8.42 4.50 -7.92
N TYR A 203 7.57 4.72 -8.92
CA TYR A 203 6.29 4.03 -9.04
C TYR A 203 6.53 2.53 -9.28
N THR A 204 7.45 2.19 -10.18
CA THR A 204 7.89 0.82 -10.47
C THR A 204 8.56 0.14 -9.25
N GLN A 205 9.23 0.90 -8.37
CA GLN A 205 9.72 0.39 -7.09
C GLN A 205 8.56 -0.02 -6.16
N ILE A 206 7.54 0.83 -6.01
CA ILE A 206 6.35 0.52 -5.20
C ILE A 206 5.59 -0.71 -5.76
N LEU A 207 5.43 -0.79 -7.08
CA LEU A 207 4.89 -1.98 -7.76
C LEU A 207 5.75 -3.23 -7.48
N SER A 208 7.07 -3.09 -7.44
CA SER A 208 7.98 -4.19 -7.08
C SER A 208 7.79 -4.64 -5.63
N THR A 209 7.56 -3.72 -4.70
CA THR A 209 7.22 -4.03 -3.30
C THR A 209 5.89 -4.80 -3.21
N LEU A 210 4.82 -4.33 -3.86
CA LEU A 210 3.54 -5.06 -3.95
C LEU A 210 3.70 -6.46 -4.59
N SER A 211 4.46 -6.56 -5.67
CA SER A 211 4.73 -7.82 -6.39
C SER A 211 5.44 -8.84 -5.50
N ASN A 212 6.46 -8.39 -4.76
CA ASN A 212 7.27 -9.24 -3.90
C ASN A 212 6.46 -9.76 -2.70
N ASP A 213 5.64 -8.90 -2.09
CA ASP A 213 4.77 -9.29 -0.98
C ASP A 213 3.67 -10.27 -1.43
N TYR A 214 3.01 -10.04 -2.58
CA TYR A 214 2.07 -11.02 -3.12
C TYR A 214 2.75 -12.35 -3.48
N LYS A 215 3.96 -12.34 -4.05
CA LYS A 215 4.76 -13.57 -4.27
C LYS A 215 5.05 -14.30 -2.95
N ASN A 216 5.20 -13.59 -1.84
CA ASN A 216 5.36 -14.19 -0.50
C ASN A 216 4.05 -14.78 0.05
N LEU A 217 2.88 -14.22 -0.28
CA LEU A 217 1.58 -14.86 -0.03
C LEU A 217 1.37 -16.11 -0.88
N LYS A 218 1.69 -16.06 -2.18
CA LYS A 218 1.57 -17.21 -3.08
C LYS A 218 2.41 -18.40 -2.62
N LYS A 219 3.57 -18.18 -2.00
CA LYS A 219 4.36 -19.27 -1.37
C LYS A 219 3.61 -19.98 -0.24
N LYS A 220 2.69 -19.30 0.46
CA LYS A 220 1.81 -19.87 1.51
C LYS A 220 0.50 -20.43 0.97
N CYS A 221 -0.01 -19.84 -0.12
CA CYS A 221 -1.20 -20.28 -0.84
C CYS A 221 -0.86 -20.57 -2.30
N PRO A 222 -0.29 -21.74 -2.64
CA PRO A 222 0.20 -22.04 -3.99
C PRO A 222 -0.88 -22.01 -5.08
N GLN A 223 -2.17 -22.14 -4.72
CA GLN A 223 -3.30 -22.03 -5.64
C GLN A 223 -3.59 -20.59 -6.12
N PHE A 224 -3.04 -19.57 -5.47
CA PHE A 224 -3.22 -18.18 -5.90
C PHE A 224 -2.59 -17.97 -7.28
N GLN A 225 -3.31 -17.26 -8.17
CA GLN A 225 -2.84 -17.00 -9.53
C GLN A 225 -1.48 -16.27 -9.54
N SER A 226 -0.60 -16.63 -10.48
CA SER A 226 0.62 -15.86 -10.75
C SER A 226 0.26 -14.46 -11.27
N ILE A 227 0.92 -13.43 -10.73
CA ILE A 227 0.97 -12.12 -11.38
C ILE A 227 1.99 -12.11 -12.52
N SER A 228 1.75 -11.27 -13.52
CA SER A 228 2.70 -10.98 -14.60
C SER A 228 4.00 -10.37 -14.05
N GLU A 229 5.10 -10.58 -14.77
CA GLU A 229 6.34 -9.87 -14.46
C GLU A 229 6.19 -8.38 -14.74
N ILE A 230 6.85 -7.55 -13.92
CA ILE A 230 6.79 -6.10 -14.08
C ILE A 230 7.44 -5.75 -15.42
N LYS A 231 6.71 -5.01 -16.26
CA LYS A 231 7.19 -4.55 -17.56
C LYS A 231 8.40 -3.64 -17.38
N ARG A 232 9.59 -4.22 -17.52
CA ARG A 232 10.82 -3.47 -17.76
C ARG A 232 10.76 -2.97 -19.20
N SER A 233 10.24 -1.76 -19.38
CA SER A 233 10.15 -1.15 -20.71
C SER A 233 11.56 -0.90 -21.23
N GLN A 234 12.06 -1.81 -22.08
CA GLN A 234 13.35 -1.64 -22.74
C GLN A 234 13.40 -0.25 -23.37
N SER A 235 14.39 0.55 -22.98
CA SER A 235 14.72 1.76 -23.73
C SER A 235 15.03 1.37 -25.17
N SER A 236 14.43 2.07 -26.14
CA SER A 236 14.77 1.91 -27.55
C SER A 236 16.20 2.37 -27.77
N ALA A 237 17.14 1.43 -27.76
CA ALA A 237 18.55 1.68 -28.01
C ALA A 237 18.83 1.70 -29.52
N GLU A 238 18.47 2.81 -30.17
CA GLU A 238 19.03 3.22 -31.45
C GLU A 238 19.72 4.58 -31.20
N ASN A 239 21.01 4.77 -31.51
CA ASN A 239 21.72 4.25 -32.68
C ASN A 239 23.14 3.78 -32.33
N SER A 240 23.53 2.57 -32.76
CA SER A 240 24.92 2.31 -33.13
C SER A 240 24.95 1.63 -34.49
N VAL A 241 25.30 2.39 -35.52
CA VAL A 241 25.46 1.90 -36.89
C VAL A 241 26.52 0.80 -36.93
N LYS A 242 26.15 -0.38 -37.44
CA LYS A 242 27.10 -1.37 -37.98
C LYS A 242 26.64 -1.77 -39.38
N VAL A 243 27.55 -1.58 -40.33
CA VAL A 243 27.42 -1.91 -41.76
C VAL A 243 27.97 -3.32 -42.01
N SER A 244 27.61 -3.91 -43.16
CA SER A 244 27.98 -5.25 -43.67
C SER A 244 27.32 -6.45 -42.96
N GLU A 245 26.78 -7.46 -43.65
CA GLU A 245 26.53 -7.66 -45.09
C GLU A 245 25.47 -8.79 -45.24
N GLN A 246 24.68 -8.80 -46.32
CA GLN A 246 23.75 -9.89 -46.70
C GLN A 246 24.39 -10.77 -47.81
N PRO A 247 23.85 -11.95 -48.21
CA PRO A 247 22.43 -12.40 -48.18
C PRO A 247 22.26 -13.77 -47.45
N THR A 248 21.17 -14.56 -47.50
CA THR A 248 19.97 -14.67 -48.38
C THR A 248 18.83 -15.47 -47.68
N VAL A 249 17.68 -15.66 -48.37
CA VAL A 249 16.70 -16.78 -48.25
C VAL A 249 15.55 -16.69 -47.21
N LEU A 250 14.37 -16.38 -47.79
CA LEU A 250 12.98 -16.79 -47.48
C LEU A 250 12.21 -16.27 -46.26
N ILE A 251 11.12 -15.57 -46.62
CA ILE A 251 9.96 -15.15 -45.84
C ILE A 251 8.99 -16.33 -45.67
N PRO A 252 8.18 -16.37 -44.60
CA PRO A 252 6.73 -16.52 -44.84
C PRO A 252 5.93 -15.37 -44.20
N GLU A 253 4.87 -14.97 -44.89
CA GLU A 253 3.99 -13.87 -44.48
C GLU A 253 3.28 -14.19 -43.16
N ALA A 254 3.34 -13.26 -42.20
CA ALA A 254 2.47 -13.25 -41.04
C ALA A 254 1.53 -12.05 -41.13
N THR A 255 0.28 -12.33 -41.50
CA THR A 255 -0.82 -11.36 -41.56
C THR A 255 -0.92 -10.55 -40.26
N PRO A 256 -0.97 -9.20 -40.31
CA PRO A 256 -1.18 -8.41 -39.10
C PRO A 256 -2.64 -8.58 -38.65
N SER A 257 -2.88 -9.48 -37.69
CA SER A 257 -4.20 -9.61 -37.07
C SER A 257 -4.57 -8.31 -36.37
N SER A 258 -5.70 -7.73 -36.76
CA SER A 258 -6.20 -6.47 -36.25
C SER A 258 -6.49 -6.55 -34.75
N SER A 259 -5.88 -5.64 -33.99
CA SER A 259 -6.15 -5.45 -32.56
C SER A 259 -7.59 -4.99 -32.36
N SER A 260 -8.46 -5.88 -31.86
CA SER A 260 -9.81 -5.54 -31.46
C SER A 260 -9.79 -4.84 -30.10
N ILE A 261 -9.92 -3.50 -30.12
CA ILE A 261 -10.10 -2.71 -28.90
C ILE A 261 -11.50 -3.00 -28.34
N LEU A 262 -11.57 -3.99 -27.46
CA LEU A 262 -12.80 -4.38 -26.78
C LEU A 262 -12.99 -3.46 -25.57
N ASN A 263 -13.70 -2.35 -25.80
CA ASN A 263 -14.10 -1.37 -24.79
C ASN A 263 -14.96 -2.04 -23.70
N THR A 264 -14.31 -2.67 -22.73
CA THR A 264 -14.98 -3.27 -21.58
C THR A 264 -15.40 -2.15 -20.64
N VAL A 265 -16.69 -1.82 -20.67
CA VAL A 265 -17.32 -0.94 -19.69
C VAL A 265 -17.06 -1.50 -18.30
N ILE A 266 -16.26 -0.80 -17.49
CA ILE A 266 -15.98 -1.21 -16.11
C ILE A 266 -17.30 -1.13 -15.33
N PRO A 267 -17.82 -2.24 -14.77
CA PRO A 267 -19.03 -2.19 -13.98
C PRO A 267 -18.73 -1.47 -12.67
N VAL A 268 -19.38 -0.32 -12.47
CA VAL A 268 -19.24 0.56 -11.29
C VAL A 268 -19.57 -0.17 -9.97
N LEU A 269 -20.20 -1.35 -10.01
CA LEU A 269 -20.41 -2.22 -8.85
C LEU A 269 -19.10 -2.77 -8.22
N SER A 270 -17.99 -2.84 -8.95
CA SER A 270 -16.77 -3.49 -8.44
C SER A 270 -16.10 -2.72 -7.30
N THR A 271 -16.16 -1.38 -7.28
CA THR A 271 -15.54 -0.56 -6.22
C THR A 271 -16.27 -0.67 -4.89
N PHE A 272 -17.61 -0.74 -4.92
CA PHE A 272 -18.45 -0.96 -3.73
C PHE A 272 -18.18 -2.33 -3.08
N SER A 273 -17.90 -3.36 -3.87
CA SER A 273 -17.56 -4.71 -3.35
C SER A 273 -16.24 -4.69 -2.58
N VAL A 274 -15.22 -4.01 -3.10
CA VAL A 274 -13.92 -3.81 -2.42
C VAL A 274 -14.16 -3.09 -1.09
N ILE A 275 -14.72 -1.88 -1.11
CA ILE A 275 -14.93 -1.03 0.09
C ILE A 275 -15.71 -1.78 1.19
N SER A 276 -16.75 -2.54 0.82
CA SER A 276 -17.58 -3.29 1.77
C SER A 276 -16.83 -4.41 2.51
N LEU A 277 -15.83 -5.05 1.88
CA LEU A 277 -15.01 -6.09 2.53
C LEU A 277 -14.12 -5.52 3.66
N PHE A 278 -13.70 -4.26 3.54
CA PHE A 278 -12.72 -3.65 4.45
C PHE A 278 -13.30 -3.07 5.74
N LEU A 279 -14.51 -2.52 5.69
CA LEU A 279 -15.27 -2.22 6.91
C LEU A 279 -15.37 -3.48 7.79
N GLY A 280 -15.58 -4.65 7.17
CA GLY A 280 -15.58 -5.94 7.84
C GLY A 280 -14.26 -6.33 8.52
N VAL A 281 -13.09 -5.99 7.95
CA VAL A 281 -11.78 -6.28 8.58
C VAL A 281 -11.55 -5.39 9.79
N SER A 282 -11.70 -4.08 9.63
CA SER A 282 -11.49 -3.11 10.72
C SER A 282 -12.50 -3.33 11.85
N TYR A 283 -13.77 -3.61 11.53
CA TYR A 283 -14.80 -3.98 12.49
C TYR A 283 -14.46 -5.28 13.24
N LYS A 284 -14.09 -6.36 12.53
CA LYS A 284 -13.63 -7.61 13.18
C LYS A 284 -12.41 -7.37 14.08
N TYR A 285 -11.48 -6.52 13.68
CA TYR A 285 -10.26 -6.26 14.46
C TYR A 285 -10.55 -5.44 15.72
N SER A 286 -11.44 -4.44 15.62
CA SER A 286 -11.92 -3.67 16.76
C SER A 286 -12.72 -4.55 17.74
N LEU A 287 -13.69 -5.32 17.24
CA LEU A 287 -14.58 -6.17 18.05
C LEU A 287 -13.86 -7.35 18.73
N PHE A 288 -12.77 -7.86 18.15
CA PHE A 288 -11.98 -8.98 18.70
C PHE A 288 -10.58 -8.56 19.20
N GLY A 289 -10.43 -7.29 19.61
CA GLY A 289 -9.16 -6.64 19.96
C GLY A 289 -8.09 -7.55 20.58
N PHE A 290 -6.95 -7.63 19.88
CA PHE A 290 -5.64 -8.24 20.20
C PHE A 290 -5.58 -9.59 20.98
N GLY A 291 -6.18 -9.71 22.17
CA GLY A 291 -6.03 -10.86 23.06
C GLY A 291 -6.77 -12.14 22.65
N LYS A 292 -7.98 -12.05 22.06
CA LYS A 292 -8.81 -13.26 21.82
C LYS A 292 -8.32 -14.14 20.66
N ARG A 293 -7.63 -13.57 19.65
CA ARG A 293 -7.13 -14.35 18.50
C ARG A 293 -5.80 -15.07 18.83
N SER A 294 -4.93 -14.48 19.64
CA SER A 294 -3.73 -15.16 20.17
C SER A 294 -4.09 -16.30 21.14
N GLN A 295 -5.09 -16.10 22.02
CA GLN A 295 -5.63 -17.19 22.85
C GLN A 295 -6.21 -18.35 22.03
N LYS A 296 -7.00 -18.07 20.98
CA LYS A 296 -7.49 -19.13 20.06
C LYS A 296 -6.34 -19.86 19.36
N ARG A 297 -5.23 -19.18 19.05
CA ARG A 297 -4.03 -19.81 18.48
C ARG A 297 -3.31 -20.71 19.50
N TYR A 298 -3.07 -20.23 20.73
CA TYR A 298 -2.49 -21.02 21.81
C TYR A 298 -3.32 -22.28 22.13
N LEU A 299 -4.66 -22.16 22.17
CA LEU A 299 -5.55 -23.29 22.36
C LEU A 299 -5.47 -24.29 21.19
N ARG A 300 -5.50 -23.82 19.92
CA ARG A 300 -5.37 -24.70 18.74
C ARG A 300 -3.99 -25.36 18.61
N GLU A 301 -2.94 -24.72 19.08
CA GLU A 301 -1.58 -25.27 19.07
C GLU A 301 -1.37 -26.30 20.20
N ASN A 302 -2.07 -26.17 21.33
CA ASN A 302 -2.00 -27.13 22.46
C ASN A 302 -3.05 -28.26 22.41
N ILE A 303 -4.14 -28.14 21.65
CA ILE A 303 -5.11 -29.24 21.41
C ILE A 303 -4.55 -30.32 20.45
N LYS A 304 -3.35 -30.10 19.88
CA LYS A 304 -2.63 -31.06 19.02
C LYS A 304 -1.38 -31.66 19.69
N LYS A 305 -1.38 -31.80 21.01
CA LYS A 305 -0.41 -32.56 21.81
C LYS A 305 -1.12 -33.57 22.67
#